data_AF-A0A4W6EBY3-F1
#
_entry.id   AF-A0A4W6EBY3-F1
#
_cell.length_a   1.000
_cell.length_b   1.000
_cell.length_c   1.000
_cell.angle_alpha   90.00
_cell.angle_beta   90.00
_cell.angle_gamma   90.00
#
_symmetry.space_group_name_H-M   'P 1'
#
loop_
_entity.id
_entity.type
_entity.pdbx_description
1 polymer ?
#
loop_
_entity_poly.entity_id
_entity_poly.type
_entity_poly.pdbx_seq_one_letter_code
_entity_poly.pdbx_strand_id
1 'polypeptide(L)'
;MNFKVAHLFPFPGLVQLTKMMDALSVVSQLRDLASEPQNREVIVQDQGCLPGLVLFLDHRDSEVLLATLQTLRYLAELPPNIPTMKNELGMMVSLENLMGREGLSVDITALAQEVYDILRTPANPVPRTPERERRKKSQFFINSSNKKAKSVTLHIQGLDSTDQRGLCEEALLKVRGVISFTFQMASKRCTVRIRSDLPTESLASAIAATKVLSAQQVVKNEAGEEVLIPLNPSGVKVQENSVLPDYLPEEEESPEREVDRAISRTTAKEDSSGSWLNAAASFLTKTFYW
;
A
#
# COMPACT_ATOMS: atom_id res chain seq x y z
N MET A 1 32.19 -18.58 -63.92
CA MET A 1 30.96 -18.98 -64.61
C MET A 1 30.06 -19.69 -63.60
N ASN A 2 28.87 -19.11 -63.35
CA ASN A 2 27.66 -19.72 -62.79
C ASN A 2 27.57 -20.16 -61.31
N PHE A 3 27.01 -19.25 -60.51
CA PHE A 3 25.75 -19.37 -59.75
C PHE A 3 25.31 -20.74 -59.19
N LYS A 4 25.10 -20.78 -57.86
CA LYS A 4 23.80 -21.21 -57.30
C LYS A 4 23.53 -20.53 -55.95
N VAL A 5 22.52 -19.66 -55.97
CA VAL A 5 21.94 -18.96 -54.81
C VAL A 5 20.96 -19.92 -54.13
N ALA A 6 21.10 -20.12 -52.83
CA ALA A 6 20.05 -20.67 -51.99
C ALA A 6 19.57 -19.57 -51.03
N HIS A 7 18.38 -19.05 -51.32
CA HIS A 7 17.64 -18.16 -50.44
C HIS A 7 17.28 -18.91 -49.14
N LEU A 8 17.79 -18.45 -48.00
CA LEU A 8 17.15 -18.68 -46.72
C LEU A 8 16.34 -17.43 -46.37
N PHE A 9 15.03 -17.58 -46.46
CA PHE A 9 14.04 -16.72 -45.81
C PHE A 9 14.28 -16.72 -44.29
N PRO A 10 14.19 -15.57 -43.60
CA PRO A 10 14.03 -15.58 -42.16
C PRO A 10 12.60 -16.02 -41.82
N PHE A 11 12.50 -17.05 -40.98
CA PHE A 11 11.27 -17.56 -40.40
C PHE A 11 10.49 -16.44 -39.68
N PRO A 12 9.15 -16.34 -39.80
CA PRO A 12 8.33 -15.40 -39.04
C PRO A 12 8.19 -15.78 -37.55
N GLY A 13 8.79 -16.89 -37.13
CA GLY A 13 8.58 -17.50 -35.80
C GLY A 13 9.44 -16.95 -34.67
N LEU A 14 10.29 -15.95 -34.92
CA LEU A 14 11.15 -15.36 -33.88
C LEU A 14 10.71 -13.96 -33.42
N VAL A 15 9.50 -13.53 -33.78
CA VAL A 15 8.94 -12.21 -33.40
C VAL A 15 8.07 -12.31 -32.13
N GLN A 16 7.93 -13.50 -31.54
CA GLN A 16 6.86 -13.77 -30.56
C GLN A 16 7.33 -14.23 -29.18
N LEU A 17 8.62 -14.07 -28.84
CA LEU A 17 9.14 -14.49 -27.53
C LEU A 17 10.09 -13.50 -26.84
N THR A 18 9.90 -12.19 -27.03
CA THR A 18 10.39 -11.16 -26.12
C THR A 18 9.45 -9.95 -26.17
N LYS A 19 8.20 -10.12 -25.71
CA LYS A 19 7.41 -8.97 -25.25
C LYS A 19 7.84 -8.65 -23.82
N MET A 20 9.12 -8.29 -23.65
CA MET A 20 9.52 -7.50 -22.49
C MET A 20 8.76 -6.18 -22.63
N MET A 21 8.04 -5.76 -21.60
CA MET A 21 7.41 -4.43 -21.57
C MET A 21 8.50 -3.40 -21.88
N ASP A 22 8.37 -2.72 -23.02
CA ASP A 22 9.27 -1.64 -23.40
C ASP A 22 9.09 -0.45 -22.43
N ALA A 23 10.18 0.22 -22.06
CA ALA A 23 10.16 1.32 -21.11
C ALA A 23 9.19 2.42 -21.55
N LEU A 24 9.14 2.69 -22.86
CA LEU A 24 8.20 3.61 -23.48
C LEU A 24 6.74 3.18 -23.27
N SER A 25 6.45 1.89 -23.35
CA SER A 25 5.10 1.36 -23.14
C SER A 25 4.64 1.54 -21.69
N VAL A 26 5.54 1.32 -20.73
CA VAL A 26 5.25 1.49 -19.30
C VAL A 26 4.98 2.95 -18.98
N VAL A 27 5.86 3.86 -19.39
CA VAL A 27 5.68 5.28 -19.10
C VAL A 27 4.50 5.89 -19.85
N SER A 28 4.21 5.44 -21.07
CA SER A 28 3.04 5.91 -21.82
C SER A 28 1.74 5.52 -21.11
N GLN A 29 1.65 4.30 -20.58
CA GLN A 29 0.50 3.88 -19.78
C GLN A 29 0.36 4.71 -18.50
N LEU A 30 1.48 4.96 -17.82
CA LEU A 30 1.48 5.77 -16.59
C LEU A 30 1.11 7.24 -16.87
N ARG A 31 1.52 7.77 -18.03
CA ARG A 31 1.10 9.09 -18.51
C ARG A 31 -0.39 9.15 -18.75
N ASP A 32 -0.94 8.16 -19.47
CA ASP A 32 -2.36 8.12 -19.80
C ASP A 32 -3.19 8.08 -18.51
N LEU A 33 -2.78 7.27 -17.53
CA LEU A 33 -3.33 7.26 -16.17
C LEU A 33 -3.28 8.60 -15.44
N ALA A 34 -2.11 9.25 -15.46
CA ALA A 34 -1.93 10.53 -14.79
C ALA A 34 -2.74 11.65 -15.46
N SER A 35 -3.07 11.48 -16.75
CA SER A 35 -3.92 12.43 -17.48
C SER A 35 -5.31 12.54 -16.82
N GLU A 36 -5.83 11.48 -16.20
CA GLU A 36 -7.06 11.52 -15.43
C GLU A 36 -6.86 12.09 -14.01
N PRO A 37 -7.52 13.21 -13.64
CA PRO A 37 -7.30 13.87 -12.35
C PRO A 37 -7.53 12.99 -11.11
N GLN A 38 -8.45 12.04 -11.19
CA GLN A 38 -8.81 11.12 -10.11
C GLN A 38 -7.69 10.12 -9.75
N ASN A 39 -6.80 9.81 -10.70
CA ASN A 39 -5.73 8.83 -10.50
C ASN A 39 -4.47 9.46 -9.90
N ARG A 40 -4.28 10.78 -10.08
CA ARG A 40 -3.05 11.51 -9.73
C ARG A 40 -2.66 11.41 -8.27
N GLU A 41 -3.62 11.42 -7.36
CA GLU A 41 -3.35 11.27 -5.92
C GLU A 41 -2.88 9.85 -5.59
N VAL A 42 -3.53 8.84 -6.19
CA VAL A 42 -3.23 7.43 -5.95
C VAL A 42 -1.85 7.05 -6.50
N ILE A 43 -1.50 7.55 -7.68
CA ILE A 43 -0.19 7.31 -8.33
C ILE A 43 0.96 7.83 -7.46
N VAL A 44 0.82 9.02 -6.88
CA VAL A 44 1.85 9.65 -6.02
C VAL A 44 1.96 8.96 -4.66
N GLN A 45 0.89 8.34 -4.18
CA GLN A 45 0.89 7.58 -2.91
C GLN A 45 1.52 6.19 -3.05
N ASP A 46 1.54 5.64 -4.27
CA ASP A 46 2.19 4.36 -4.56
C ASP A 46 3.71 4.49 -4.46
N GLN A 47 4.30 3.65 -3.61
CA GLN A 47 5.73 3.68 -3.27
C GLN A 47 6.64 3.34 -4.46
N GLY A 48 6.14 2.67 -5.50
CA GLY A 48 6.95 2.29 -6.67
C GLY A 48 6.93 3.31 -7.80
N CYS A 49 5.91 4.16 -7.87
CA CYS A 49 5.64 4.99 -9.04
C CYS A 49 6.60 6.17 -9.17
N LEU A 50 6.81 6.94 -8.10
CA LEU A 50 7.72 8.09 -8.15
C LEU A 50 9.19 7.68 -8.33
N PRO A 51 9.74 6.69 -7.59
CA PRO A 51 11.11 6.23 -7.85
C PRO A 51 11.29 5.69 -9.27
N GLY A 52 10.28 5.00 -9.82
CA GLY A 52 10.29 4.53 -11.21
C GLY A 52 10.32 5.68 -12.22
N LEU A 53 9.53 6.74 -12.00
CA LEU A 53 9.56 7.95 -12.83
C LEU A 53 10.91 8.66 -12.75
N VAL A 54 11.51 8.76 -11.56
CA VAL A 54 12.86 9.34 -11.39
C VAL A 54 13.89 8.57 -12.20
N LEU A 55 13.84 7.23 -12.18
CA LEU A 55 14.73 6.40 -13.00
C LEU A 55 14.60 6.69 -14.50
N PHE A 56 13.38 6.90 -14.99
CA PHE A 56 13.16 7.21 -16.41
C PHE A 56 13.69 8.59 -16.84
N LEU A 57 13.93 9.52 -15.91
CA LEU A 57 14.55 10.81 -16.20
C LEU A 57 16.02 10.69 -16.68
N ASP A 58 16.69 9.58 -16.38
CA ASP A 58 18.05 9.30 -16.84
C ASP A 58 18.10 8.55 -18.18
N HIS A 59 16.94 8.26 -18.79
CA HIS A 59 16.88 7.49 -20.03
C HIS A 59 17.52 8.25 -21.22
N ARG A 60 17.98 7.51 -22.24
CA ARG A 60 18.57 8.10 -23.46
C ARG A 60 17.52 8.41 -24.54
N ASP A 61 16.42 7.67 -24.52
CA ASP A 61 15.32 7.85 -25.46
C ASP A 61 14.51 9.11 -25.12
N SER A 62 14.40 9.99 -26.11
CA SER A 62 13.64 11.24 -26.00
C SER A 62 12.14 11.02 -25.82
N GLU A 63 11.56 9.95 -26.38
CA GLU A 63 10.13 9.65 -26.23
C GLU A 63 9.81 9.22 -24.79
N VAL A 64 10.70 8.42 -24.18
CA VAL A 64 10.59 8.02 -22.77
C VAL A 64 10.70 9.24 -21.86
N LEU A 65 11.68 10.12 -22.10
CA LEU A 65 11.85 11.35 -21.32
C LEU A 65 10.62 12.26 -21.42
N LEU A 66 10.10 12.47 -22.64
CA LEU A 66 8.92 13.30 -22.86
C LEU A 66 7.70 12.75 -22.15
N ALA A 67 7.42 11.45 -22.28
CA ALA A 67 6.30 10.81 -21.60
C ALA A 67 6.45 10.85 -20.07
N THR A 68 7.68 10.70 -19.55
CA THR A 68 7.99 10.80 -18.11
C THR A 68 7.68 12.20 -17.59
N LEU A 69 8.21 13.23 -18.25
CA LEU A 69 8.02 14.62 -17.86
C LEU A 69 6.56 15.06 -17.99
N GLN A 70 5.83 14.60 -19.03
CA GLN A 70 4.38 14.83 -19.16
C GLN A 70 3.61 14.21 -17.99
N THR A 71 3.97 12.99 -17.60
CA THR A 71 3.39 12.32 -16.42
C THR A 71 3.63 13.16 -15.17
N LEU A 72 4.87 13.56 -14.91
CA LEU A 72 5.22 14.38 -13.75
C LEU A 72 4.47 15.71 -13.76
N ARG A 73 4.29 16.36 -14.93
CA ARG A 73 3.48 17.57 -15.03
C ARG A 73 2.03 17.32 -14.60
N TYR A 74 1.40 16.26 -15.10
CA TYR A 74 0.03 15.93 -14.70
C TYR A 74 -0.10 15.66 -13.20
N LEU A 75 0.87 14.96 -12.61
CA LEU A 75 0.87 14.71 -11.16
C LEU A 75 1.05 16.01 -10.35
N ALA A 76 1.89 16.93 -10.84
CA ALA A 76 2.18 18.21 -10.19
C ALA A 76 1.05 19.26 -10.34
N GLU A 77 0.13 19.08 -11.28
CA GLU A 77 -1.09 19.91 -11.39
C GLU A 77 -1.97 19.83 -10.13
N LEU A 78 -1.83 18.76 -9.32
CA LEU A 78 -2.53 18.61 -8.03
C LEU A 78 -1.65 19.14 -6.88
N PRO A 79 -1.97 20.30 -6.26
CA PRO A 79 -1.08 20.91 -5.26
C PRO A 79 -0.72 20.02 -4.05
N PRO A 80 -1.63 19.16 -3.54
CA PRO A 80 -1.29 18.16 -2.52
C PRO A 80 -0.16 17.19 -2.87
N ASN A 81 0.10 16.95 -4.17
CA ASN A 81 1.15 16.03 -4.62
C ASN A 81 2.55 16.67 -4.59
N ILE A 82 2.62 18.00 -4.74
CA ILE A 82 3.88 18.75 -4.87
C ILE A 82 4.88 18.44 -3.74
N PRO A 83 4.50 18.43 -2.43
CA PRO A 83 5.44 18.11 -1.36
C PRO A 83 5.99 16.69 -1.46
N THR A 84 5.16 15.71 -1.82
CA THR A 84 5.60 14.31 -1.95
C THR A 84 6.56 14.16 -3.12
N MET A 85 6.22 14.72 -4.28
CA MET A 85 7.08 14.69 -5.46
C MET A 85 8.42 15.40 -5.23
N LYS A 86 8.39 16.58 -4.59
CA LYS A 86 9.60 17.35 -4.28
C LYS A 86 10.55 16.61 -3.34
N ASN A 87 9.99 15.88 -2.36
CA ASN A 87 10.76 15.15 -1.36
C ASN A 87 11.18 13.75 -1.82
N GLU A 88 10.74 13.30 -3.01
CA GLU A 88 11.17 12.03 -3.58
C GLU A 88 12.68 12.06 -3.86
N LEU A 89 13.35 10.96 -3.53
CA LEU A 89 14.79 10.87 -3.63
C LEU A 89 15.23 11.02 -5.10
N GLY A 90 16.14 11.95 -5.36
CA GLY A 90 16.70 12.17 -6.69
C GLY A 90 15.81 12.94 -7.66
N MET A 91 14.54 13.24 -7.33
CA MET A 91 13.61 13.94 -8.24
C MET A 91 14.14 15.31 -8.68
N MET A 92 14.42 16.19 -7.71
CA MET A 92 14.87 17.55 -8.01
C MET A 92 16.24 17.56 -8.72
N VAL A 93 17.14 16.67 -8.30
CA VAL A 93 18.48 16.55 -8.89
C VAL A 93 18.42 16.05 -10.33
N SER A 94 17.54 15.09 -10.64
CA SER A 94 17.37 14.54 -11.99
C SER A 94 16.77 15.56 -12.96
N LEU A 95 15.83 16.38 -12.50
CA LEU A 95 15.30 17.49 -13.28
C LEU A 95 16.36 18.56 -13.58
N GLU A 96 17.19 18.92 -12.59
CA GLU A 96 18.32 19.85 -12.78
C GLU A 96 19.35 19.30 -13.79
N ASN A 97 19.68 18.00 -13.69
CA ASN A 97 20.58 17.34 -14.63
C ASN A 97 20.04 17.36 -16.06
N LEU A 98 18.73 17.12 -16.24
CA LEU A 98 18.08 17.19 -17.55
C LEU A 98 18.13 18.60 -18.16
N MET A 99 17.96 19.64 -17.34
CA MET A 99 18.06 21.02 -17.79
C MET A 99 19.47 21.42 -18.24
N GLY A 100 20.52 20.80 -17.65
CA GLY A 100 21.92 21.04 -18.01
C GLY A 100 22.47 20.10 -19.08
N ARG A 101 21.69 19.13 -19.57
CA ARG A 101 22.16 18.08 -20.47
C ARG A 101 22.18 18.57 -21.93
N GLU A 102 23.37 18.55 -22.54
CA GLU A 102 23.55 18.89 -23.95
C GLU A 102 22.92 17.83 -24.89
N GLY A 103 22.35 18.28 -26.01
CA GLY A 103 21.81 17.40 -27.06
C GLY A 103 20.35 16.97 -26.89
N LEU A 104 19.63 17.51 -25.90
CA LEU A 104 18.18 17.30 -25.75
C LEU A 104 17.37 18.31 -26.59
N SER A 105 16.13 17.93 -26.93
CA SER A 105 15.17 18.84 -27.56
C SER A 105 14.79 19.99 -26.63
N VAL A 106 14.53 21.16 -27.21
CA VAL A 106 14.05 22.36 -26.51
C VAL A 106 12.79 22.05 -25.69
N ASP A 107 11.89 21.23 -26.23
CA ASP A 107 10.63 20.86 -25.57
C ASP A 107 10.87 20.08 -24.28
N ILE A 108 11.85 19.17 -24.27
CA ILE A 108 12.18 18.34 -23.09
C ILE A 108 12.77 19.24 -22.01
N THR A 109 13.71 20.12 -22.38
CA THR A 109 14.33 21.05 -21.42
C THR A 109 13.31 22.05 -20.86
N ALA A 110 12.39 22.55 -21.70
CA ALA A 110 11.32 23.45 -21.27
C ALA A 110 10.33 22.77 -20.33
N LEU A 111 9.96 21.52 -20.61
CA LEU A 111 9.05 20.74 -19.77
C LEU A 111 9.70 20.35 -18.43
N ALA A 112 11.00 20.00 -18.44
CA ALA A 112 11.76 19.75 -17.22
C ALA A 112 11.83 21.02 -16.33
N GLN A 113 12.10 22.18 -16.94
CA GLN A 113 12.07 23.47 -16.26
C GLN A 113 10.69 23.79 -15.67
N GLU A 114 9.62 23.58 -16.44
CA GLU A 114 8.23 23.79 -15.99
C GLU A 114 7.92 22.95 -14.74
N VAL A 115 8.20 21.65 -14.79
CA VAL A 115 7.97 20.73 -13.66
C VAL A 115 8.84 21.15 -12.46
N TYR A 116 10.11 21.46 -12.69
CA TYR A 116 11.02 21.92 -11.63
C TYR A 116 10.50 23.18 -10.93
N ASP A 117 10.03 24.18 -11.68
CA ASP A 117 9.50 25.41 -11.11
C ASP A 117 8.19 25.19 -10.34
N ILE A 118 7.29 24.32 -10.82
CA ILE A 118 6.09 23.92 -10.08
C ILE A 118 6.46 23.30 -8.73
N LEU A 119 7.43 22.38 -8.71
CA LEU A 119 7.89 21.72 -7.49
C LEU A 119 8.68 22.64 -6.56
N ARG A 120 9.40 23.62 -7.12
CA ARG A 120 10.18 24.60 -6.35
C ARG A 120 9.28 25.67 -5.72
N THR A 121 8.15 26.00 -6.35
CA THR A 121 7.25 27.05 -5.89
C THR A 121 6.86 26.79 -4.42
N PRO A 122 7.16 27.71 -3.50
CA PRO A 122 6.75 27.54 -2.11
C PRO A 122 5.24 27.49 -2.06
N ALA A 123 4.69 26.53 -1.30
CA ALA A 123 3.26 26.44 -1.07
C ALA A 123 2.77 27.80 -0.55
N ASN A 124 2.13 28.57 -1.42
CA ASN A 124 1.65 29.89 -1.06
C ASN A 124 0.63 29.70 0.07
N PRO A 125 0.79 30.36 1.23
CA PRO A 125 -0.19 30.22 2.30
C PRO A 125 -1.50 30.83 1.80
N VAL A 126 -2.43 29.98 1.39
CA VAL A 126 -3.79 30.40 1.07
C VAL A 126 -4.32 31.21 2.26
N PRO A 127 -4.90 32.40 2.05
CA PRO A 127 -5.51 33.18 3.13
C PRO A 127 -6.52 32.32 3.87
N ARG A 128 -6.37 32.27 5.20
CA ARG A 128 -7.27 31.57 6.11
C ARG A 128 -8.68 32.15 5.99
N THR A 129 -9.52 31.54 5.18
CA THR A 129 -10.96 31.56 5.42
C THR A 129 -11.25 30.64 6.61
N PRO A 130 -11.95 31.11 7.66
CA PRO A 130 -12.51 30.19 8.63
C PRO A 130 -13.59 29.39 7.90
N GLU A 131 -13.83 28.16 8.34
CA GLU A 131 -14.89 27.28 7.81
C GLU A 131 -14.49 26.43 6.59
N ARG A 132 -13.61 25.45 6.86
CA ARG A 132 -13.82 24.13 6.29
C ARG A 132 -13.60 23.10 7.38
N GLU A 133 -14.69 22.43 7.72
CA GLU A 133 -14.76 21.25 8.56
C GLU A 133 -13.50 20.41 8.44
N ARG A 134 -12.92 20.11 9.61
CA ARG A 134 -11.80 19.19 9.80
C ARG A 134 -12.01 17.93 8.97
N ARG A 135 -11.48 17.91 7.75
CA ARG A 135 -11.35 16.69 6.96
C ARG A 135 -10.42 15.79 7.75
N LYS A 136 -11.03 14.77 8.35
CA LYS A 136 -10.41 13.64 9.01
C LYS A 136 -9.19 13.24 8.19
N LYS A 137 -8.03 13.20 8.85
CA LYS A 137 -6.84 12.48 8.37
C LYS A 137 -7.33 11.18 7.75
N SER A 138 -6.89 10.87 6.53
CA SER A 138 -7.07 9.58 5.89
C SER A 138 -6.42 8.52 6.77
N GLN A 139 -7.17 8.05 7.77
CA GLN A 139 -7.00 6.71 8.28
C GLN A 139 -7.24 5.83 7.06
N PHE A 140 -6.18 5.17 6.61
CA PHE A 140 -6.20 4.02 5.72
C PHE A 140 -7.61 3.42 5.64
N PHE A 141 -8.22 3.44 4.47
CA PHE A 141 -9.51 2.83 4.23
C PHE A 141 -9.40 1.29 4.35
N ILE A 142 -9.30 0.80 5.60
CA ILE A 142 -9.84 -0.49 6.04
C ILE A 142 -11.28 -0.30 6.57
N ASN A 143 -11.81 0.92 6.46
CA ASN A 143 -13.24 1.18 6.60
C ASN A 143 -13.91 1.27 5.22
N SER A 144 -13.97 0.13 4.51
CA SER A 144 -15.33 -0.29 4.15
C SER A 144 -16.06 -0.33 5.48
N SER A 145 -17.01 0.58 5.73
CA SER A 145 -17.88 0.46 6.89
C SER A 145 -18.75 -0.78 6.67
N ASN A 146 -18.13 -1.94 6.89
CA ASN A 146 -18.84 -3.15 7.19
C ASN A 146 -19.55 -2.79 8.49
N LYS A 147 -20.78 -2.28 8.40
CA LYS A 147 -21.66 -1.99 9.55
C LYS A 147 -21.79 -3.19 10.50
N LYS A 148 -21.28 -4.34 10.08
CA LYS A 148 -21.18 -5.62 10.77
C LYS A 148 -19.96 -5.77 11.70
N ALA A 149 -18.90 -4.95 11.62
CA ALA A 149 -17.67 -5.12 12.40
C ALA A 149 -16.97 -3.80 12.76
N LYS A 150 -16.35 -3.75 13.95
CA LYS A 150 -15.56 -2.63 14.49
C LYS A 150 -14.19 -3.11 14.98
N SER A 151 -13.18 -2.24 14.95
CA SER A 151 -11.82 -2.52 15.42
C SER A 151 -11.54 -1.78 16.72
N VAL A 152 -10.93 -2.47 17.69
CA VAL A 152 -10.65 -1.94 19.03
C VAL A 152 -9.21 -2.24 19.38
N THR A 153 -8.48 -1.23 19.85
CA THR A 153 -7.11 -1.40 20.34
C THR A 153 -7.12 -1.41 21.87
N LEU A 154 -6.57 -2.47 22.43
CA LEU A 154 -6.45 -2.71 23.86
C LEU A 154 -4.98 -2.65 24.25
N HIS A 155 -4.67 -1.99 25.35
CA HIS A 155 -3.41 -2.18 26.07
C HIS A 155 -3.58 -3.34 27.03
N ILE A 156 -2.69 -4.34 26.96
CA ILE A 156 -2.75 -5.54 27.79
C ILE A 156 -1.59 -5.51 28.78
N GLN A 157 -1.92 -5.30 30.05
CA GLN A 157 -0.93 -5.37 31.12
C GLN A 157 -0.57 -6.85 31.38
N GLY A 158 0.73 -7.14 31.42
CA GLY A 158 1.25 -8.50 31.59
C GLY A 158 1.51 -9.26 30.29
N LEU A 159 1.40 -8.62 29.12
CA LEU A 159 1.78 -9.21 27.84
C LEU A 159 3.32 -9.12 27.63
N ASP A 160 4.09 -9.83 28.45
CA ASP A 160 5.56 -9.74 28.48
C ASP A 160 6.25 -10.98 27.90
N SER A 161 5.57 -12.13 27.91
CA SER A 161 6.10 -13.43 27.44
C SER A 161 5.23 -14.05 26.35
N THR A 162 5.82 -14.98 25.60
CA THR A 162 5.12 -15.81 24.60
C THR A 162 4.02 -16.66 25.23
N ASP A 163 4.19 -17.12 26.46
CA ASP A 163 3.20 -17.96 27.16
C ASP A 163 1.96 -17.15 27.53
N GLN A 164 2.15 -15.91 28.03
CA GLN A 164 1.07 -14.97 28.30
C GLN A 164 0.33 -14.55 27.03
N ARG A 165 1.03 -14.48 25.89
CA ARG A 165 0.41 -14.30 24.58
C ARG A 165 -0.57 -15.43 24.28
N GLY A 166 -0.13 -16.68 24.45
CA GLY A 166 -0.91 -17.87 24.16
C GLY A 166 -2.20 -17.90 24.98
N LEU A 167 -2.11 -17.60 26.27
CA LEU A 167 -3.28 -17.49 27.14
C LEU A 167 -4.28 -16.41 26.69
N CYS A 168 -3.76 -15.27 26.23
CA CYS A 168 -4.60 -14.20 25.71
C CYS A 168 -5.26 -14.57 24.37
N GLU A 169 -4.51 -15.25 23.51
CA GLU A 169 -4.97 -15.78 22.23
C GLU A 169 -6.10 -16.80 22.43
N GLU A 170 -5.91 -17.78 23.31
CA GLU A 170 -6.95 -18.75 23.67
C GLU A 170 -8.20 -18.07 24.24
N ALA A 171 -8.02 -17.06 25.11
CA ALA A 171 -9.14 -16.32 25.68
C ALA A 171 -9.92 -15.55 24.61
N LEU A 172 -9.24 -14.88 23.68
CA LEU A 172 -9.87 -14.10 22.60
C LEU A 172 -10.53 -15.00 21.54
N LEU A 173 -9.97 -16.17 21.24
CA LEU A 173 -10.55 -17.17 20.34
C LEU A 173 -11.90 -17.71 20.86
N LYS A 174 -12.06 -17.84 22.18
CA LYS A 174 -13.30 -18.31 22.82
C LYS A 174 -14.42 -17.27 22.79
N VAL A 175 -14.11 -15.98 22.60
CA VAL A 175 -15.11 -14.90 22.56
C VAL A 175 -15.86 -14.92 21.24
N ARG A 176 -17.15 -15.26 21.30
CA ARG A 176 -18.03 -15.23 20.14
C ARG A 176 -18.14 -13.82 19.55
N GLY A 177 -17.78 -13.69 18.28
CA GLY A 177 -17.85 -12.42 17.55
C GLY A 177 -16.52 -11.67 17.45
N VAL A 178 -15.43 -12.22 18.00
CA VAL A 178 -14.07 -11.87 17.57
C VAL A 178 -13.84 -12.40 16.15
N ILE A 179 -13.30 -11.55 15.28
CA ILE A 179 -13.05 -11.84 13.86
C ILE A 179 -11.55 -12.03 13.62
N SER A 180 -10.73 -11.16 14.20
CA SER A 180 -9.27 -11.30 14.18
C SER A 180 -8.66 -10.53 15.32
N PHE A 181 -7.44 -10.88 15.69
CA PHE A 181 -6.63 -10.12 16.65
C PHE A 181 -5.17 -10.13 16.22
N THR A 182 -4.44 -9.07 16.58
CA THR A 182 -3.01 -8.94 16.32
C THR A 182 -2.34 -8.39 17.57
N PHE A 183 -1.24 -9.01 17.99
CA PHE A 183 -0.46 -8.60 19.14
C PHE A 183 0.80 -7.83 18.73
N GLN A 184 1.05 -6.72 19.40
CA GLN A 184 2.29 -5.96 19.34
C GLN A 184 2.95 -6.02 20.70
N MET A 185 3.91 -6.94 20.85
CA MET A 185 4.61 -7.22 22.10
C MET A 185 5.40 -6.01 22.62
N ALA A 186 6.14 -5.33 21.74
CA ALA A 186 6.98 -4.19 22.12
C ALA A 186 6.20 -3.04 22.78
N SER A 187 4.91 -2.90 22.47
CA SER A 187 4.05 -1.85 23.02
C SER A 187 2.94 -2.39 23.91
N LYS A 188 2.91 -3.71 24.17
CA LYS A 188 1.86 -4.41 24.91
C LYS A 188 0.45 -4.07 24.39
N ARG A 189 0.30 -3.99 23.07
CA ARG A 189 -0.97 -3.62 22.41
C ARG A 189 -1.56 -4.84 21.71
N CYS A 190 -2.87 -4.98 21.80
CA CYS A 190 -3.64 -5.94 21.03
C CYS A 190 -4.72 -5.19 20.24
N THR A 191 -4.69 -5.32 18.93
CA THR A 191 -5.76 -4.79 18.07
C THR A 191 -6.69 -5.93 17.71
N VAL A 192 -7.95 -5.82 18.09
CA VAL A 192 -8.98 -6.85 17.90
C VAL A 192 -10.06 -6.31 16.99
N ARG A 193 -10.35 -7.05 15.91
CA ARG A 193 -11.52 -6.82 15.06
C ARG A 193 -12.66 -7.67 15.59
N ILE A 194 -13.77 -7.02 15.93
CA ILE A 194 -14.95 -7.66 16.49
C ILE A 194 -16.20 -7.31 15.69
N ARG A 195 -17.25 -8.11 15.81
CA ARG A 195 -18.56 -7.75 15.26
C ARG A 195 -19.10 -6.48 15.94
N SER A 196 -19.94 -5.73 15.24
CA SER A 196 -20.47 -4.46 15.74
C SER A 196 -21.38 -4.64 16.97
N ASP A 197 -22.07 -5.77 17.06
CA ASP A 197 -22.96 -6.18 18.15
C ASP A 197 -22.24 -6.69 19.41
N LEU A 198 -20.93 -6.94 19.34
CA LEU A 198 -20.14 -7.35 20.51
C LEU A 198 -19.71 -6.12 21.33
N PRO A 199 -20.01 -6.03 22.64
CA PRO A 199 -19.49 -4.96 23.49
C PRO A 199 -17.99 -5.16 23.76
N THR A 200 -17.26 -4.05 23.90
CA THR A 200 -15.82 -4.05 24.19
C THR A 200 -15.51 -4.58 25.59
N GLU A 201 -16.47 -4.46 26.51
CA GLU A 201 -16.39 -5.01 27.86
C GLU A 201 -16.25 -6.53 27.88
N SER A 202 -16.87 -7.25 26.93
CA SER A 202 -16.73 -8.71 26.83
C SER A 202 -15.29 -9.14 26.55
N LEU A 203 -14.53 -8.31 25.81
CA LEU A 203 -13.10 -8.56 25.57
C LEU A 203 -12.30 -8.37 26.86
N ALA A 204 -12.60 -7.32 27.63
CA ALA A 204 -11.94 -7.09 28.91
C ALA A 204 -12.25 -8.20 29.92
N SER A 205 -13.50 -8.67 29.98
CA SER A 205 -13.90 -9.80 30.83
C SER A 205 -13.18 -11.10 30.42
N ALA A 206 -13.04 -11.39 29.12
CA ALA A 206 -12.31 -12.56 28.65
C ALA A 206 -10.81 -12.49 28.97
N ILE A 207 -10.19 -11.32 28.81
CA ILE A 207 -8.78 -11.13 29.16
C ILE A 207 -8.59 -11.20 30.68
N ALA A 208 -9.46 -10.59 31.47
CA ALA A 208 -9.42 -10.67 32.94
C ALA A 208 -9.64 -12.10 33.47
N ALA A 209 -10.39 -12.94 32.76
CA ALA A 209 -10.59 -14.35 33.11
C ALA A 209 -9.29 -15.18 33.07
N THR A 210 -8.26 -14.71 32.36
CA THR A 210 -6.91 -15.32 32.38
C THR A 210 -6.22 -15.13 33.74
N LYS A 211 -6.74 -14.26 34.63
CA LYS A 211 -6.23 -13.92 35.98
C LYS A 211 -4.82 -13.32 36.04
N VAL A 212 -4.09 -13.31 34.93
CA VAL A 212 -2.71 -12.80 34.81
C VAL A 212 -2.66 -11.51 33.98
N LEU A 213 -3.69 -11.24 33.17
CA LEU A 213 -3.73 -10.13 32.22
C LEU A 213 -4.91 -9.19 32.50
N SER A 214 -4.69 -7.89 32.31
CA SER A 214 -5.75 -6.87 32.35
C SER A 214 -5.77 -6.06 31.06
N ALA A 215 -6.96 -5.71 30.58
CA ALA A 215 -7.14 -4.97 29.33
C ALA A 215 -7.70 -3.57 29.59
N GLN A 216 -7.07 -2.57 28.98
CA GLN A 216 -7.55 -1.19 28.96
C GLN A 216 -7.73 -0.75 27.51
N GLN A 217 -8.79 -0.01 27.21
CA GLN A 217 -9.01 0.47 25.86
C GLN A 217 -8.14 1.70 25.59
N VAL A 218 -7.39 1.68 24.50
CA VAL A 218 -6.59 2.84 24.07
C VAL A 218 -7.44 3.71 23.16
N VAL A 219 -7.71 4.94 23.58
CA VAL A 219 -8.47 5.93 22.80
C VAL A 219 -7.63 7.20 22.66
N LYS A 220 -7.69 7.84 21.50
CA LYS A 220 -7.07 9.16 21.31
C LYS A 220 -8.03 10.25 21.79
N ASN A 221 -7.61 11.09 22.73
CA ASN A 221 -8.39 12.22 23.21
C ASN A 221 -8.43 13.37 22.19
N GLU A 222 -9.21 14.42 22.47
CA GLU A 222 -9.36 15.58 21.57
C GLU A 222 -8.06 16.39 21.37
N ALA A 223 -7.10 16.25 22.30
CA ALA A 223 -5.76 16.82 22.19
C ALA A 223 -4.78 15.95 21.38
N GLY A 224 -5.21 14.74 20.95
CA GLY A 224 -4.40 13.80 20.18
C GLY A 224 -3.51 12.89 21.03
N GLU A 225 -3.62 12.96 22.36
CA GLU A 225 -2.89 12.12 23.31
C GLU A 225 -3.60 10.76 23.50
N GLU A 226 -2.81 9.71 23.70
CA GLU A 226 -3.34 8.36 23.95
C GLU A 226 -3.78 8.25 25.41
N VAL A 227 -5.09 8.12 25.63
CA VAL A 227 -5.70 7.93 26.94
C VAL A 227 -6.15 6.49 27.08
N LEU A 228 -5.76 5.87 28.20
CA LEU A 228 -6.19 4.53 28.58
C LEU A 228 -7.50 4.63 29.33
N ILE A 229 -8.57 4.06 28.77
CA ILE A 229 -9.87 3.98 29.41
C ILE A 229 -9.99 2.59 30.03
N PRO A 230 -10.14 2.49 31.37
CA PRO A 230 -10.44 1.22 32.02
C PRO A 230 -11.75 0.65 31.46
N LEU A 231 -11.70 -0.58 30.96
CA LEU A 231 -12.90 -1.32 30.63
C LEU A 231 -13.34 -2.03 31.91
N ASN A 232 -14.48 -1.62 32.46
CA ASN A 232 -15.04 -2.35 33.60
C ASN A 232 -15.49 -3.74 33.11
N PRO A 233 -15.06 -4.82 33.76
CA PRO A 233 -15.55 -6.15 33.43
C PRO A 233 -17.01 -6.22 33.85
N SER A 234 -17.92 -6.04 32.88
CA SER A 234 -19.32 -6.38 33.10
C SER A 234 -19.37 -7.85 33.49
N GLY A 235 -19.87 -8.16 34.68
CA GLY A 235 -19.97 -9.51 35.27
C GLY A 235 -20.89 -10.48 34.49
N VAL A 236 -21.17 -10.19 33.22
CA VAL A 236 -21.90 -11.00 32.29
C VAL A 236 -20.97 -12.08 31.75
N LYS A 237 -21.31 -13.35 31.98
CA LYS A 237 -20.60 -14.50 31.43
C LYS A 237 -20.59 -14.39 29.90
N VAL A 238 -19.39 -14.36 29.32
CA VAL A 238 -19.18 -14.33 27.87
C VAL A 238 -19.79 -15.60 27.26
N GLN A 239 -20.55 -15.48 26.17
CA GLN A 239 -20.98 -16.64 25.39
C GLN A 239 -19.76 -17.27 24.70
N GLU A 240 -19.40 -18.46 25.16
CA GLU A 240 -18.26 -19.24 24.64
C GLU A 240 -18.65 -19.96 23.34
N ASN A 241 -17.73 -20.02 22.38
CA ASN A 241 -17.84 -20.92 21.23
C ASN A 241 -17.50 -22.35 21.67
N SER A 242 -18.51 -23.18 21.90
CA SER A 242 -18.35 -24.57 22.35
C SER A 242 -18.01 -25.58 21.24
N VAL A 243 -17.98 -25.15 19.98
CA VAL A 243 -17.70 -26.01 18.83
C VAL A 243 -16.60 -25.36 18.00
N LEU A 244 -15.36 -25.52 18.46
CA LEU A 244 -14.19 -25.26 17.64
C LEU A 244 -13.97 -26.50 16.76
N PRO A 245 -13.85 -26.37 15.43
CA PRO A 245 -13.48 -27.48 14.58
C PRO A 245 -12.10 -28.00 14.98
N ASP A 246 -11.94 -29.32 14.96
CA ASP A 246 -10.68 -29.98 15.30
C ASP A 246 -9.60 -29.48 14.32
N TYR A 247 -8.59 -28.78 14.85
CA TYR A 247 -7.47 -28.31 14.04
C TYR A 247 -6.65 -29.52 13.62
N LEU A 248 -6.11 -29.50 12.39
CA LEU A 248 -5.22 -30.56 11.92
C LEU A 248 -4.04 -30.73 12.91
N PRO A 249 -3.63 -31.98 13.22
CA PRO A 249 -2.48 -32.22 14.09
C PRO A 249 -1.22 -31.60 13.51
N GLU A 250 -0.42 -30.94 14.35
CA GLU A 250 0.83 -30.27 13.97
C GLU A 250 1.99 -31.26 13.67
N GLU A 251 1.71 -32.56 13.55
CA GLU A 251 2.73 -33.62 13.46
C GLU A 251 2.82 -34.33 12.10
N GLU A 252 2.12 -33.88 11.06
CA GLU A 252 2.40 -34.35 9.70
C GLU A 252 3.46 -33.45 9.03
N GLU A 253 4.69 -33.93 9.14
CA GLU A 253 5.87 -33.70 8.30
C GLU A 253 5.65 -32.73 7.13
N SER A 254 6.34 -31.59 7.19
CA SER A 254 6.40 -30.60 6.12
C SER A 254 6.67 -31.31 4.78
N PRO A 255 5.75 -31.24 3.79
CA PRO A 255 6.08 -31.76 2.47
C PRO A 255 7.27 -30.95 1.95
N GLU A 256 8.32 -31.68 1.55
CA GLU A 256 9.52 -31.09 0.97
C GLU A 256 9.13 -30.07 -0.10
N ARG A 257 9.81 -28.92 -0.08
CA ARG A 257 9.57 -27.78 -0.96
C ARG A 257 9.66 -28.20 -2.43
N GLU A 258 8.53 -28.51 -3.05
CA GLU A 258 8.35 -28.29 -4.49
C GLU A 258 8.03 -26.82 -4.71
N VAL A 259 9.11 -26.04 -4.88
CA VAL A 259 9.08 -24.69 -5.43
C VAL A 259 8.72 -24.76 -6.91
N ASP A 260 7.43 -24.89 -7.23
CA ASP A 260 6.81 -24.26 -8.41
C ASP A 260 5.42 -24.85 -8.65
N ARG A 261 4.39 -24.13 -8.19
CA ARG A 261 3.08 -23.95 -8.85
C ARG A 261 2.08 -23.34 -7.85
N ALA A 262 2.11 -22.02 -7.72
CA ALA A 262 0.96 -21.31 -7.21
C ALA A 262 -0.09 -21.22 -8.32
N ILE A 263 -1.20 -21.94 -8.19
CA ILE A 263 -2.36 -21.84 -9.09
C ILE A 263 -3.33 -20.81 -8.51
N SER A 264 -3.36 -19.60 -9.05
CA SER A 264 -4.38 -18.59 -8.73
C SER A 264 -5.68 -18.90 -9.47
N ARG A 265 -6.77 -19.13 -8.72
CA ARG A 265 -8.13 -19.20 -9.26
C ARG A 265 -8.58 -17.82 -9.73
N THR A 266 -8.61 -17.61 -11.04
CA THR A 266 -9.30 -16.49 -11.67
C THR A 266 -10.80 -16.79 -11.78
N THR A 267 -11.57 -16.43 -10.76
CA THR A 267 -13.02 -16.24 -10.95
C THR A 267 -13.28 -14.74 -11.08
N ALA A 268 -13.63 -14.37 -12.30
CA ALA A 268 -14.03 -13.05 -12.72
C ALA A 268 -15.05 -12.41 -11.77
N LYS A 269 -14.70 -11.24 -11.24
CA LYS A 269 -15.69 -10.19 -10.99
C LYS A 269 -15.06 -8.85 -11.32
N GLU A 270 -15.68 -8.25 -12.32
CA GLU A 270 -15.45 -6.95 -12.92
C GLU A 270 -15.38 -5.84 -11.86
N ASP A 271 -14.20 -5.25 -11.68
CA ASP A 271 -13.98 -3.90 -11.13
C ASP A 271 -12.67 -3.37 -11.76
N SER A 272 -12.84 -2.78 -12.94
CA SER A 272 -11.79 -2.52 -13.94
C SER A 272 -10.97 -1.24 -13.70
N SER A 273 -10.56 -0.93 -12.46
CA SER A 273 -9.71 0.25 -12.20
C SER A 273 -8.48 0.03 -11.31
N GLY A 274 -8.40 -1.07 -10.54
CA GLY A 274 -7.33 -1.25 -9.54
C GLY A 274 -6.30 -2.36 -9.78
N SER A 275 -6.51 -3.25 -10.76
CA SER A 275 -5.64 -4.44 -10.95
C SER A 275 -4.36 -4.19 -11.74
N TRP A 276 -4.29 -3.13 -12.53
CA TRP A 276 -3.20 -2.92 -13.48
C TRP A 276 -2.16 -1.91 -13.00
N LEU A 277 -2.55 -0.93 -12.18
CA LEU A 277 -1.64 -0.06 -11.43
C LEU A 277 -0.73 -0.89 -10.52
N ASN A 278 -1.31 -1.85 -9.79
CA ASN A 278 -0.53 -2.82 -9.01
C ASN A 278 0.39 -3.68 -9.88
N ALA A 279 0.03 -3.99 -11.12
CA ALA A 279 0.88 -4.77 -12.02
C ALA A 279 2.06 -3.95 -12.57
N ALA A 280 1.83 -2.68 -12.93
CA ALA A 280 2.89 -1.75 -13.35
C ALA A 280 3.80 -1.35 -12.18
N ALA A 281 3.23 -1.07 -11.01
CA ALA A 281 3.98 -0.84 -9.78
C ALA A 281 4.77 -2.09 -9.35
N SER A 282 4.19 -3.29 -9.47
CA SER A 282 4.92 -4.54 -9.24
C SER A 282 6.05 -4.75 -10.24
N PHE A 283 5.90 -4.30 -11.50
CA PHE A 283 6.98 -4.34 -12.49
C PHE A 283 8.10 -3.36 -12.12
N LEU A 284 7.78 -2.11 -11.77
CA LEU A 284 8.79 -1.14 -11.32
C LEU A 284 9.53 -1.65 -10.08
N THR A 285 8.80 -2.18 -9.10
CA THR A 285 9.41 -2.75 -7.88
C THR A 285 10.27 -3.97 -8.18
N LYS A 286 9.79 -4.95 -8.96
CA LYS A 286 10.53 -6.20 -9.24
C LYS A 286 11.67 -6.05 -10.25
N THR A 287 11.63 -5.04 -11.12
CA THR A 287 12.66 -4.85 -12.14
C THR A 287 13.83 -4.03 -11.60
N PHE A 288 13.61 -3.18 -10.58
CA PHE A 288 14.60 -2.20 -10.13
C PHE A 288 14.98 -2.27 -8.64
N TYR A 289 14.26 -3.04 -7.82
CA TYR A 289 14.69 -3.37 -6.45
C TYR A 289 14.99 -4.87 -6.34
N TRP A 290 16.27 -5.19 -6.16
CA TRP A 290 16.76 -6.52 -5.81
C TRP A 290 16.76 -6.71 -4.28
#